data_AF-A0A537XY79-F1
#
_entry.id   AF-A0A537XY79-F1
#
_cell.length_a   1.000
_cell.length_b   1.000
_cell.length_c   1.000
_cell.angle_alpha   90.00
_cell.angle_beta   90.00
_cell.angle_gamma   90.00
#
_symmetry.space_group_name_H-M   'P 1'
#
loop_
_entity.id
_entity.type
_entity.pdbx_description
1 polymer ?
#
loop_
_entity_poly.entity_id
_entity_poly.type
_entity_poly.pdbx_seq_one_letter_code
_entity_poly.pdbx_strand_id
1 'polypeptide(L)'
;MIGEERIDRFLATLASDSPTPGGGAVAALAGAAGAALIEMVCNLTIDKKNYEDAWGRMRDIRGQAERARGELVTLADRDATAFDGVMEAFRMPKDTEEQRAVRTAA
;
A
#
# COMPACT_ATOMS: atom_id res chain seq x y z
N MET A 1 9.37 -3.10 5.80
CA MET A 1 8.00 -2.88 5.31
C MET A 1 7.83 -1.40 5.08
N ILE A 2 7.31 -1.01 3.92
CA ILE A 2 7.01 0.36 3.50
C ILE A 2 6.15 1.05 4.55
N GLY A 3 5.16 0.36 5.13
CA GLY A 3 4.29 0.93 6.16
C GLY A 3 4.99 1.37 7.46
N GLU A 4 6.23 0.93 7.69
CA GLU A 4 7.02 1.23 8.90
C GLU A 4 8.28 2.06 8.58
N GLU A 5 8.49 2.42 7.32
CA GLU A 5 9.68 3.15 6.89
C GLU A 5 9.51 4.66 7.07
N ARG A 6 10.62 5.37 7.37
CA ARG A 6 10.57 6.83 7.36
C ARG A 6 10.35 7.32 5.92
N ILE A 7 9.52 8.35 5.76
CA ILE A 7 9.15 8.91 4.46
C ILE A 7 10.38 9.35 3.64
N ASP A 8 11.37 9.97 4.28
CA ASP A 8 12.62 10.40 3.62
C ASP A 8 13.39 9.22 3.03
N ARG A 9 13.46 8.12 3.76
CA ARG A 9 14.12 6.88 3.33
C ARG A 9 13.33 6.19 2.22
N PHE A 10 12.01 6.05 2.37
CA PHE A 10 11.14 5.48 1.33
C PHE A 10 11.30 6.24 0.00
N LEU A 11 11.27 7.58 0.04
CA LEU A 11 11.42 8.42 -1.15
C LEU A 11 12.81 8.31 -1.78
N ALA A 12 13.87 8.19 -0.98
CA ALA A 12 15.22 7.97 -1.47
C ALA A 12 15.34 6.61 -2.22
N THR A 13 14.75 5.54 -1.67
CA THR A 13 14.73 4.22 -2.31
C THR A 13 13.90 4.25 -3.60
N LEU A 14 12.72 4.88 -3.58
CA LEU A 14 11.86 5.03 -4.76
C LEU A 14 12.54 5.80 -5.90
N ALA A 15 13.38 6.78 -5.59
CA ALA A 15 14.12 7.57 -6.57
C ALA A 15 15.43 6.92 -7.06
N SER A 16 15.78 5.76 -6.52
CA SER A 16 17.03 5.04 -6.85
C SER A 16 16.89 4.15 -8.09
N ASP A 17 17.93 3.38 -8.39
CA ASP A 17 17.94 2.31 -9.40
C ASP A 17 17.38 0.98 -8.87
N SER A 18 16.88 0.96 -7.62
CA SER A 18 16.21 -0.20 -7.03
C SER A 18 14.93 -0.53 -7.80
N PRO A 19 14.66 -1.82 -8.11
CA PRO A 19 13.44 -2.22 -8.81
C PRO A 19 12.16 -2.05 -7.96
N THR A 20 12.29 -2.02 -6.64
CA THR A 20 11.20 -1.84 -5.66
C THR A 20 11.61 -0.82 -4.60
N PRO A 21 10.67 -0.02 -4.04
CA PRO A 21 9.22 0.01 -4.31
C PRO A 21 8.88 0.66 -5.66
N GLY A 22 7.78 0.21 -6.28
CA GLY A 22 7.33 0.67 -7.59
C GLY A 22 6.08 1.58 -7.55
N GLY A 23 5.54 1.86 -8.72
CA GLY A 23 4.34 2.70 -8.87
C GLY A 23 3.08 2.13 -8.20
N GLY A 24 2.95 0.80 -8.13
CA GLY A 24 1.84 0.13 -7.43
C GLY A 24 1.84 0.45 -5.94
N ALA A 25 2.99 0.30 -5.29
CA ALA A 25 3.18 0.70 -3.89
C ALA A 25 2.86 2.18 -3.64
N VAL A 26 3.31 3.08 -4.51
CA VAL A 26 3.01 4.51 -4.41
C VAL A 26 1.52 4.79 -4.58
N ALA A 27 0.85 4.14 -5.53
CA ALA A 27 -0.60 4.29 -5.73
C ALA A 27 -1.39 3.85 -4.49
N ALA A 28 -0.99 2.73 -3.87
CA ALA A 28 -1.58 2.26 -2.63
C ALA A 28 -1.37 3.27 -1.48
N LEU A 29 -0.17 3.81 -1.31
CA LEU A 29 0.12 4.85 -0.31
C LEU A 29 -0.66 6.15 -0.55
N ALA A 30 -0.82 6.57 -1.81
CA ALA A 30 -1.64 7.73 -2.16
C ALA A 30 -3.11 7.52 -1.76
N GLY A 31 -3.65 6.33 -1.99
CA GLY A 31 -4.97 5.94 -1.50
C GLY A 31 -5.06 5.95 0.03
N ALA A 32 -4.04 5.42 0.72
CA ALA A 32 -3.98 5.40 2.18
C ALA A 32 -3.96 6.83 2.77
N ALA A 33 -3.23 7.75 2.13
CA ALA A 33 -3.24 9.16 2.50
C ALA A 33 -4.62 9.80 2.30
N GLY A 34 -5.31 9.49 1.18
CA GLY A 34 -6.69 9.92 0.95
C GLY A 34 -7.65 9.41 2.04
N ALA A 35 -7.54 8.14 2.41
CA ALA A 35 -8.33 7.56 3.50
C ALA A 35 -8.03 8.23 4.86
N ALA A 36 -6.76 8.55 5.15
CA ALA A 36 -6.39 9.30 6.35
C ALA A 36 -7.03 10.71 6.39
N LEU A 37 -7.10 11.39 5.25
CA LEU A 37 -7.75 12.70 5.14
C LEU A 37 -9.27 12.60 5.39
N ILE A 38 -9.92 11.55 4.90
CA ILE A 38 -11.33 11.28 5.20
C ILE A 38 -11.52 11.05 6.71
N GLU A 39 -10.65 10.23 7.31
CA GLU A 39 -10.66 9.94 8.75
C GLU A 39 -10.52 11.25 9.59
N MET A 40 -9.62 12.13 9.18
CA MET A 40 -9.42 13.45 9.78
C MET A 40 -10.70 14.29 9.75
N VAL A 41 -11.37 14.38 8.59
CA VAL A 41 -12.62 15.16 8.45
C VAL A 41 -13.74 14.55 9.30
N CYS A 42 -13.85 13.22 9.36
CA CYS A 42 -14.80 12.56 10.25
C CYS A 42 -14.52 12.93 11.71
N ASN A 43 -13.27 12.88 12.16
CA ASN A 43 -12.88 13.23 13.53
C ASN A 43 -13.10 14.71 13.87
N LEU A 44 -12.98 15.62 12.90
CA LEU A 44 -13.31 17.04 13.08
C LEU A 44 -14.82 17.31 13.15
N THR A 45 -15.66 16.32 12.79
CA THR A 45 -17.12 16.45 12.72
C THR A 45 -17.82 15.73 13.86
N ILE A 46 -17.33 14.54 14.24
CA ILE A 46 -17.85 13.76 15.36
C ILE A 46 -17.72 14.59 16.65
N ASP A 47 -18.78 14.58 17.46
CA ASP A 47 -18.89 15.31 18.73
C ASP A 47 -18.77 16.85 18.62
N LYS A 48 -18.74 17.39 17.39
CA LYS A 48 -18.82 18.83 17.13
C LYS A 48 -20.27 19.31 17.19
N LYS A 49 -20.50 20.36 17.99
CA LYS A 49 -21.80 21.04 18.10
C LYS A 49 -22.29 21.52 16.72
N ASN A 50 -23.60 21.43 16.49
CA ASN A 50 -24.30 21.74 15.23
C ASN A 50 -24.07 20.71 14.09
N TYR A 51 -23.46 19.56 14.39
CA TYR A 51 -23.27 18.45 13.45
C TYR A 51 -23.84 17.13 13.98
N GLU A 52 -24.67 17.18 15.03
CA GLU A 52 -25.20 16.03 15.76
C GLU A 52 -25.89 15.02 14.82
N ASP A 53 -26.66 15.53 13.87
CA ASP A 53 -27.37 14.73 12.86
C ASP A 53 -26.42 13.94 11.94
N ALA A 54 -25.16 14.39 11.80
CA ALA A 54 -24.15 13.74 10.97
C ALA A 54 -23.28 12.75 11.75
N TRP A 55 -23.29 12.75 13.08
CA TRP A 55 -22.34 11.96 13.89
C TRP A 55 -22.41 10.46 13.60
N GLY A 56 -23.61 9.88 13.44
CA GLY A 56 -23.77 8.46 13.11
C GLY A 56 -23.08 8.11 11.79
N ARG A 57 -23.41 8.85 10.72
CA ARG A 57 -22.80 8.67 9.40
C ARG A 57 -21.27 8.87 9.42
N MET A 58 -20.78 9.85 10.17
CA MET A 58 -19.34 10.12 10.25
C MET A 58 -18.59 9.01 10.98
N ARG A 59 -19.19 8.37 11.99
CA ARG A 59 -18.59 7.20 12.65
C ARG A 59 -18.48 6.01 11.68
N ASP A 60 -19.51 5.78 10.87
CA ASP A 60 -19.49 4.72 9.85
C ASP A 60 -18.44 4.96 8.77
N ILE A 61 -18.38 6.18 8.23
CA ILE A 61 -17.38 6.57 7.22
C ILE A 61 -15.96 6.47 7.81
N ARG A 62 -15.75 6.94 9.05
CA ARG A 62 -14.45 6.83 9.73
C ARG A 62 -14.00 5.38 9.80
N GLY A 63 -14.88 4.46 10.20
CA GLY A 63 -14.53 3.03 10.27
C GLY A 63 -14.19 2.42 8.91
N GLN A 64 -14.84 2.86 7.83
CA GLN A 64 -14.49 2.44 6.46
C GLN A 64 -13.13 3.01 6.03
N ALA A 65 -12.88 4.29 6.31
CA ALA A 65 -11.62 4.95 5.98
C ALA A 65 -10.43 4.35 6.74
N GLU A 66 -10.60 4.05 8.03
CA GLU A 66 -9.58 3.38 8.84
C GLU A 66 -9.19 2.01 8.27
N ARG A 67 -10.18 1.18 7.91
CA ARG A 67 -9.95 -0.12 7.25
C ARG A 67 -9.24 0.05 5.92
N ALA A 68 -9.74 0.93 5.05
CA ALA A 68 -9.14 1.18 3.75
C ALA A 68 -7.68 1.66 3.89
N ARG A 69 -7.39 2.56 4.84
CA ARG A 69 -6.02 3.02 5.13
C ARG A 69 -5.11 1.85 5.50
N GLY A 70 -5.54 0.97 6.41
CA GLY A 70 -4.77 -0.20 6.81
C GLY A 70 -4.54 -1.22 5.70
N GLU A 71 -5.58 -1.50 4.90
CA GLU A 71 -5.50 -2.40 3.74
C GLU A 71 -4.55 -1.85 2.67
N LEU A 72 -4.62 -0.55 2.36
CA LEU A 72 -3.79 0.09 1.35
C LEU A 72 -2.31 0.14 1.76
N VAL A 73 -2.00 0.38 3.04
CA VAL A 73 -0.62 0.25 3.54
C VAL A 73 -0.10 -1.18 3.36
N THR A 74 -0.91 -2.18 3.73
CA THR A 74 -0.58 -3.59 3.51
C THR A 74 -0.38 -3.91 2.02
N LEU A 75 -1.20 -3.35 1.13
CA LEU A 75 -1.08 -3.55 -0.31
C LEU A 75 0.21 -2.96 -0.87
N ALA A 76 0.70 -1.85 -0.33
CA ALA A 76 1.99 -1.30 -0.73
C ALA A 76 3.15 -2.28 -0.45
N ASP A 77 3.15 -2.92 0.72
CA ASP A 77 4.13 -3.96 1.07
C ASP A 77 4.01 -5.19 0.18
N ARG A 78 2.77 -5.61 -0.12
CA ARG A 78 2.50 -6.76 -0.99
C ARG A 78 2.91 -6.51 -2.43
N ASP A 79 2.78 -5.29 -2.94
CA ASP A 79 3.25 -4.91 -4.29
C ASP A 79 4.76 -5.10 -4.42
N ALA A 80 5.53 -4.57 -3.47
CA ALA A 80 6.98 -4.76 -3.44
C ALA A 80 7.37 -6.25 -3.36
N THR A 81 6.72 -7.00 -2.46
CA THR A 81 6.99 -8.43 -2.28
C THR A 81 6.64 -9.26 -3.53
N ALA A 82 5.53 -8.95 -4.18
CA ALA A 82 5.11 -9.62 -5.41
C ALA A 82 6.09 -9.36 -6.55
N PHE A 83 6.57 -8.12 -6.69
CA PHE A 83 7.57 -7.77 -7.69
C PHE A 83 8.92 -8.48 -7.45
N ASP A 84 9.37 -8.54 -6.19
CA ASP A 84 10.59 -9.26 -5.83
C ASP A 84 10.49 -10.74 -6.23
N GLY A 85 9.34 -11.39 -6.01
CA GLY A 85 9.09 -12.77 -6.44
C GLY A 85 9.21 -12.97 -7.96
N VAL A 86 8.65 -12.04 -8.74
CA VAL A 86 8.77 -12.05 -10.21
C VAL A 86 10.24 -11.89 -10.64
N MET A 87 10.99 -11.01 -9.98
CA MET A 87 12.41 -10.80 -10.28
C MET A 87 13.26 -12.03 -9.93
N GLU A 88 12.97 -12.70 -8.82
CA GLU A 88 13.64 -13.95 -8.46
C GLU A 88 13.37 -15.05 -9.49
N ALA A 89 12.11 -15.24 -9.91
CA ALA A 89 11.77 -16.16 -11.00
C ALA A 89 12.54 -15.78 -12.28
N PHE A 90 12.63 -14.48 -12.59
CA PHE A 90 13.39 -14.02 -13.76
C PHE A 90 14.90 -14.18 -13.66
N ARG A 91 15.47 -14.39 -12.48
CA ARG A 91 16.90 -14.69 -12.26
C ARG A 91 17.21 -16.18 -12.36
N MET A 92 16.22 -17.07 -12.29
CA MET A 92 16.43 -18.51 -12.38
C MET A 92 17.04 -18.94 -13.72
N PRO A 93 17.90 -19.98 -13.74
CA PRO A 93 18.47 -20.53 -14.97
C PRO A 93 17.41 -20.92 -16.00
N LYS A 94 17.77 -20.93 -17.28
CA LYS A 94 16.86 -21.23 -18.40
C LYS A 94 17.53 -21.97 -19.56
N ASP A 95 18.64 -22.63 -19.28
CA ASP A 95 19.50 -23.26 -20.28
C ASP A 95 19.00 -24.66 -20.64
N THR A 96 18.38 -25.37 -19.69
CA THR A 96 17.73 -26.67 -19.92
C THR A 96 16.20 -26.57 -19.92
N GLU A 97 15.53 -27.58 -20.48
CA GLU A 97 14.06 -27.65 -20.48
C GLU A 97 13.51 -27.77 -19.06
N GLU A 98 14.16 -28.54 -18.19
CA GLU A 98 13.81 -28.65 -16.77
C GLU A 98 13.93 -27.30 -16.07
N GLN A 99 15.01 -26.54 -16.32
CA GLN A 99 15.19 -25.21 -15.75
C GLN A 99 14.10 -24.23 -16.21
N ARG A 100 13.70 -24.28 -17.50
CA ARG A 100 12.61 -23.45 -18.03
C ARG A 100 11.26 -23.81 -17.42
N ALA A 101 11.00 -25.10 -17.21
CA ALA A 101 9.76 -25.56 -16.58
C ALA A 101 9.67 -25.07 -15.12
N VAL A 102 10.75 -25.21 -14.34
CA VAL A 102 10.79 -24.72 -12.94
C VAL A 102 10.64 -23.19 -12.91
N ARG A 103 11.33 -22.46 -13.78
CA ARG A 103 11.22 -20.99 -13.90
C ARG A 103 9.80 -20.53 -14.23
N THR A 104 9.08 -21.25 -15.09
CA THR A 104 7.72 -20.88 -15.52
C THR A 104 6.67 -21.20 -14.44
N ALA A 105 6.95 -22.18 -13.58
CA ALA A 105 6.06 -22.58 -12.48
C ALA A 105 6.27 -21.76 -11.19
N ALA A 106 7.36 -21.00 -11.10
CA ALA A 106 7.67 -20.08 -10.00
C ALA A 106 6.88 -18.76 -10.16
#